data_AF-A0A1G8ELM6-F1
#
_entry.id   AF-A0A1G8ELM6-F1
#
_cell.length_a   1.000
_cell.length_b   1.000
_cell.length_c   1.000
_cell.angle_alpha   90.00
_cell.angle_beta   90.00
_cell.angle_gamma   90.00
#
_symmetry.space_group_name_H-M   'P 1'
#
loop_
_entity.id
_entity.type
_entity.pdbx_description
1 polymer ?
#
loop_
_entity_poly.entity_id
_entity_poly.type
_entity_poly.pdbx_seq_one_letter_code
_entity_poly.pdbx_strand_id
1 'polypeptide(L)' 'MGEAIIFGAAVFAGWIILDYSKEKKWRKVNILESFSAGAAGAVGWLLLELVF' A
#
# COMPACT_ATOMS: atom_id res chain seq x y z
N MET A 1 -16.07 -3.23 0.78
CA MET A 1 -15.21 -4.32 0.22
C MET A 1 -14.43 -3.94 -1.04
N GLY A 2 -15.06 -3.49 -2.15
CA GLY A 2 -14.31 -3.11 -3.36
C GLY A 2 -13.43 -1.86 -3.16
N GLU A 3 -13.91 -0.91 -2.36
CA GLU A 3 -13.22 0.35 -2.07
C GLU A 3 -11.94 0.14 -1.23
N ALA A 4 -11.97 -0.75 -0.25
CA ALA A 4 -10.80 -1.12 0.55
C ALA A 4 -9.66 -1.71 -0.30
N ILE A 5 -10.01 -2.52 -1.31
CA ILE A 5 -9.03 -3.12 -2.23
C ILE A 5 -8.41 -2.04 -3.13
N ILE A 6 -9.23 -1.13 -3.66
CA ILE A 6 -8.76 -0.01 -4.47
C ILE A 6 -7.86 0.92 -3.65
N PHE A 7 -8.23 1.19 -2.40
CA PHE A 7 -7.43 2.01 -1.48
C PHE A 7 -6.08 1.35 -1.18
N GLY A 8 -6.08 0.05 -0.84
CA GLY A 8 -4.85 -0.72 -0.64
C GLY A 8 -3.94 -0.74 -1.86
N ALA A 9 -4.52 -0.90 -3.06
CA ALA A 9 -3.78 -0.86 -4.32
C ALA A 9 -3.19 0.54 -4.61
N ALA A 10 -3.92 1.60 -4.29
CA ALA A 10 -3.44 2.98 -4.42
C ALA A 10 -2.30 3.28 -3.45
N VAL A 11 -2.40 2.83 -2.20
CA VAL A 11 -1.32 2.95 -1.20
C VAL A 11 -0.08 2.16 -1.63
N PHE A 12 -0.27 0.93 -2.13
CA PHE A 12 0.82 0.11 -2.67
C PHE A 12 1.53 0.80 -3.84
N ALA A 13 0.77 1.31 -4.81
CA ALA A 13 1.32 2.01 -5.97
C ALA A 13 2.05 3.30 -5.56
N GLY A 14 1.46 4.09 -4.66
CA GLY A 14 2.07 5.31 -4.13
C GLY A 14 3.38 5.04 -3.41
N TRP A 15 3.44 3.97 -2.61
CA TRP A 15 4.65 3.58 -1.89
C TRP A 15 5.75 3.11 -2.84
N ILE A 16 5.43 2.29 -3.85
CA ILE A 16 6.39 1.89 -4.88
C ILE A 16 6.96 3.10 -5.62
N ILE A 17 6.12 4.07 -5.98
CA ILE A 17 6.58 5.27 -6.70
C ILE A 17 7.51 6.11 -5.81
N LEU A 18 7.15 6.30 -4.54
CA LEU A 18 7.98 7.01 -3.56
C LEU A 18 9.33 6.33 -3.35
N ASP A 19 9.30 5.02 -3.22
CA ASP A 19 10.48 4.20 -2.98
C ASP A 19 11.41 4.19 -4.20
N TYR A 20 10.84 4.01 -5.40
CA TYR A 20 11.55 4.14 -6.65
C TYR A 20 12.15 5.55 -6.85
N SER A 21 11.44 6.60 -6.45
CA SER A 21 11.92 7.98 -6.51
C SER A 21 13.12 8.22 -5.58
N LYS A 22 13.10 7.63 -4.37
CA LYS A 22 14.16 7.79 -3.37
C LYS A 22 15.42 6.98 -3.66
N GLU A 23 15.29 5.68 -3.92
CA GLU A 23 16.47 4.80 -4.09
C GLU A 23 16.91 4.64 -5.55
N LYS A 24 16.06 4.98 -6.55
CA LYS A 24 16.27 4.75 -7.99
C LYS A 24 16.67 3.31 -8.37
N LYS A 25 16.54 2.36 -7.43
CA LYS A 25 16.88 0.94 -7.61
C LYS A 25 15.72 0.09 -7.12
N TRP A 26 15.29 -0.83 -7.98
CA TRP A 26 14.30 -1.84 -7.63
C TRP A 26 14.94 -2.92 -6.74
N ARG A 27 15.05 -2.66 -5.44
CA ARG A 27 15.41 -3.70 -4.46
C ARG A 27 14.17 -4.52 -4.12
N LYS A 28 14.29 -5.85 -4.14
CA LYS A 28 13.23 -6.78 -3.74
C LYS A 28 12.71 -6.53 -2.30
N VAL A 29 13.56 -5.98 -1.43
CA VAL A 29 13.21 -5.60 -0.05
C VAL A 29 12.16 -4.48 -0.04
N ASN A 30 12.32 -3.48 -0.89
CA ASN A 30 11.42 -2.32 -0.94
C ASN A 30 10.04 -2.66 -1.54
N ILE A 31 9.98 -3.66 -2.42
CA ILE A 31 8.71 -4.22 -2.90
C ILE A 31 7.94 -4.87 -1.74
N LEU A 32 8.64 -5.57 -0.85
CA LEU A 32 8.03 -6.18 0.32
C LEU A 32 7.51 -5.12 1.30
N GLU A 33 8.29 -4.05 1.55
CA GLU A 33 7.85 -2.92 2.38
C GLU A 33 6.65 -2.18 1.77
N SER A 34 6.66 -1.96 0.46
CA SER A 34 5.53 -1.36 -0.25
C SER A 34 4.29 -2.24 -0.14
N PHE A 35 4.44 -3.56 -0.25
CA PHE A 35 3.35 -4.52 -0.10
C PHE A 35 2.77 -4.52 1.31
N SER A 36 3.62 -4.45 2.34
CA SER A 36 3.18 -4.28 3.72
C SER A 36 2.45 -2.95 3.95
N ALA A 37 2.91 -1.86 3.35
CA ALA A 37 2.22 -0.56 3.41
C ALA A 37 0.83 -0.61 2.75
N GLY A 38 0.73 -1.22 1.56
CA GLY A 38 -0.54 -1.43 0.87
C GLY A 38 -1.51 -2.32 1.66
N ALA A 39 -1.01 -3.41 2.25
CA ALA A 39 -1.80 -4.30 3.10
C ALA A 39 -2.28 -3.59 4.38
N ALA A 40 -1.42 -2.80 5.03
CA ALA A 40 -1.80 -1.99 6.18
C ALA A 40 -2.86 -0.94 5.83
N GLY A 41 -2.75 -0.30 4.65
CA GLY A 41 -3.76 0.62 4.14
C GLY A 41 -5.11 -0.05 3.89
N ALA A 42 -5.11 -1.24 3.27
CA ALA A 42 -6.32 -2.03 3.05
C ALA A 42 -6.99 -2.47 4.36
N VAL A 43 -6.20 -2.95 5.33
CA VAL A 43 -6.69 -3.37 6.65
C VAL A 43 -7.24 -2.18 7.42
N GLY A 44 -6.56 -1.03 7.40
CA GLY A 44 -7.05 0.21 8.02
C GLY A 44 -8.38 0.68 7.44
N TRP A 45 -8.55 0.57 6.12
CA TRP A 45 -9.81 0.91 5.45
C TRP A 45 -10.94 -0.08 5.78
N LEU A 46 -10.63 -1.38 5.84
CA LEU A 46 -11.57 -2.42 6.27
C LEU A 46 -12.05 -2.20 7.72
N LEU A 47 -11.16 -1.78 8.60
CA LEU A 47 -11.53 -1.44 9.98
C LEU A 47 -12.41 -0.20 10.06
N LEU A 48 -12.18 0.79 9.20
CA LEU A 48 -13.05 1.96 9.06
C LEU A 48 -14.44 1.58 8.55
N GLU A 49 -14.54 0.73 7.51
CA GLU A 49 -15.82 0.15 7.02
C GLU A 49 -16.56 -0.69 8.09
N LEU A 50 -15.85 -1.22 9.10
CA LEU A 50 -16.48 -1.97 10.18
C LEU A 50 -17.08 -1.05 11.26
N VAL A 51 -16.49 0.13 11.44
CA VAL A 51 -16.84 1.08 12.52
C VAL A 51 -17.85 2.13 12.06
N PHE A 52 -17.83 2.51 10.78
CA PHE A 52 -18.74 3.49 10.16
C PHE A 52 -19.69 2.82 9.16
#